data_AF-A0A524ITY6-F1
#
_entry.id   AF-A0A524ITY6-F1
#
_cell.length_a   1.000
_cell.length_b   1.000
_cell.length_c   1.000
_cell.angle_alpha   90.00
_cell.angle_beta   90.00
_cell.angle_gamma   90.00
#
_symmetry.space_group_name_H-M   'P 1'
#
loop_
_entity.id
_entity.type
_entity.pdbx_description
1 polymer ?
#
loop_
_entity_poly.entity_id
_entity_poly.type
_entity_poly.pdbx_seq_one_letter_code
_entity_poly.pdbx_strand_id
1 'polypeptide(L)'
;VSDFLLIHGNGVSDPARIREMVDICRGLNSYRGQPILFNEDDHFNFDADDNNILAAIDRYASWGYFDFRMPGEGFEQGYQSVPVNWGISSERKRGFFTLLSTITEGGAS
;
A
#
# COMPACT_ATOMS: atom_id res chain seq x y z
N VAL A 1 -25.75 1.05 -5.19
CA VAL A 1 -24.87 2.25 -5.27
C VAL A 1 -23.74 2.02 -4.30
N SER A 2 -22.50 2.32 -4.69
CA SER A 2 -21.31 2.22 -3.83
C SER A 2 -20.62 3.57 -3.84
N ASP A 3 -20.22 4.07 -2.67
CA ASP A 3 -19.54 5.36 -2.53
C ASP A 3 -18.05 5.29 -2.86
N PHE A 4 -17.44 4.13 -2.62
CA PHE A 4 -16.04 3.82 -2.92
C PHE A 4 -15.89 2.35 -3.32
N LEU A 5 -14.77 2.01 -3.95
CA LEU A 5 -14.37 0.63 -4.23
C LEU A 5 -13.24 0.24 -3.28
N LEU A 6 -13.47 -0.79 -2.45
CA LEU A 6 -12.41 -1.40 -1.62
C LEU A 6 -11.85 -2.62 -2.33
N ILE A 7 -10.54 -2.67 -2.47
CA ILE A 7 -9.79 -3.79 -3.02
C ILE A 7 -8.54 -4.07 -2.17
N HIS A 8 -7.99 -5.27 -2.29
CA HIS A 8 -6.77 -5.69 -1.61
C HIS A 8 -5.63 -5.82 -2.62
N GLY A 9 -4.43 -5.40 -2.25
CA GLY A 9 -3.18 -5.60 -2.98
C GLY A 9 -2.36 -6.78 -2.47
N ASN A 10 -2.86 -7.53 -1.49
CA ASN A 10 -2.13 -8.63 -0.86
C ASN A 10 -1.57 -9.66 -1.84
N GLY A 11 -0.29 -10.00 -1.68
CA GLY A 11 0.42 -10.95 -2.52
C GLY A 11 0.77 -10.44 -3.92
N VAL A 12 0.47 -9.19 -4.26
CA VAL A 12 0.88 -8.58 -5.53
C VAL A 12 2.31 -8.08 -5.40
N SER A 13 3.25 -8.75 -6.06
CA SER A 13 4.67 -8.39 -6.06
C SER A 13 5.11 -7.47 -7.19
N ASP A 14 4.32 -7.39 -8.28
CA ASP A 14 4.60 -6.54 -9.43
C ASP A 14 3.73 -5.26 -9.37
N PRO A 15 4.33 -4.07 -9.21
CA PRO A 15 3.58 -2.81 -9.18
C PRO A 15 2.77 -2.53 -10.45
N ALA A 16 3.14 -3.11 -11.60
CA ALA A 16 2.33 -3.00 -12.83
C ALA A 16 0.93 -3.59 -12.65
N ARG A 17 0.81 -4.65 -11.84
CA ARG A 17 -0.47 -5.30 -11.53
C ARG A 17 -1.37 -4.41 -10.67
N ILE A 18 -0.83 -3.62 -9.75
CA ILE A 18 -1.60 -2.63 -8.97
C ILE A 18 -2.24 -1.60 -9.90
N ARG A 19 -1.49 -1.09 -10.88
CA ARG A 19 -2.02 -0.15 -11.89
C ARG A 19 -3.12 -0.79 -12.72
N GLU A 20 -2.87 -2.01 -13.20
CA GLU A 20 -3.83 -2.78 -13.98
C GLU A 20 -5.14 -3.00 -13.20
N MET A 21 -5.08 -3.30 -11.91
CA MET A 21 -6.27 -3.47 -11.07
C MET A 21 -7.14 -2.21 -11.03
N VAL A 22 -6.53 -1.02 -10.92
CA VAL A 22 -7.24 0.26 -10.99
C VAL A 22 -7.88 0.47 -12.36
N ASP A 23 -7.14 0.18 -13.44
CA ASP A 23 -7.62 0.33 -14.81
C ASP A 23 -8.78 -0.64 -15.12
N ILE A 24 -8.73 -1.88 -14.62
CA ILE A 24 -9.83 -2.84 -14.69
C ILE A 24 -11.08 -2.30 -13.98
N CYS A 25 -10.94 -1.80 -12.75
CA CYS A 25 -12.07 -1.22 -12.00
C CYS A 25 -12.71 -0.06 -12.77
N ARG A 26 -11.90 0.84 -13.34
CA ARG A 26 -12.38 1.99 -14.12
C ARG A 26 -13.01 1.58 -15.46
N GLY A 27 -12.61 0.45 -16.03
CA GLY A 27 -13.16 -0.10 -17.26
C GLY A 27 -14.52 -0.79 -17.10
N LEU A 28 -15.00 -1.00 -15.88
CA LEU A 28 -16.32 -1.63 -15.66
C LEU A 28 -17.47 -0.70 -16.07
N ASN A 29 -18.47 -1.26 -16.75
CA ASN A 29 -19.71 -0.54 -17.10
C ASN A 29 -20.49 0.00 -15.89
N SER A 30 -20.19 -0.48 -14.69
CA SER A 30 -20.78 -0.03 -13.41
C SER A 30 -19.96 1.04 -12.70
N TYR A 31 -18.76 1.38 -13.17
CA TYR A 31 -17.93 2.44 -12.60
C TYR A 31 -18.56 3.82 -12.88
N ARG A 32 -18.63 4.64 -11.85
CA ARG A 32 -19.28 5.97 -11.87
C ARG A 32 -18.35 7.06 -11.35
N GLY A 33 -17.04 6.81 -11.29
CA GLY A 33 -16.07 7.76 -10.73
C GLY A 33 -15.84 7.62 -9.23
N GLN A 34 -16.20 6.47 -8.63
CA GLN A 34 -15.91 6.22 -7.22
C GLN A 34 -14.40 6.25 -6.93
N PRO A 35 -13.97 6.74 -5.76
CA PRO A 35 -12.62 6.52 -5.27
C PRO A 35 -12.30 5.02 -5.17
N ILE A 36 -11.08 4.64 -5.55
CA ILE A 36 -10.57 3.28 -5.42
C ILE A 36 -9.56 3.26 -4.29
N LEU A 37 -9.78 2.40 -3.31
CA LEU A 37 -8.95 2.27 -2.13
C LEU A 37 -8.41 0.84 -2.04
N PHE A 38 -7.10 0.71 -2.16
CA PHE A 38 -6.43 -0.48 -1.64
C PHE A 38 -6.43 -0.34 -0.11
N ASN A 39 -7.30 -1.06 0.59
CA ASN A 39 -7.37 -0.94 2.05
C ASN A 39 -6.28 -1.76 2.76
N GLU A 40 -5.77 -2.80 2.11
CA GLU A 40 -4.73 -3.70 2.61
C GLU A 40 -3.81 -4.16 1.47
N ASP A 41 -2.50 -4.07 1.70
CA ASP A 41 -1.43 -4.55 0.83
C ASP A 41 -0.16 -4.80 1.66
N ASP A 42 0.49 -5.95 1.46
CA ASP A 42 1.66 -6.47 2.19
C ASP A 42 2.98 -6.34 1.41
N HIS A 43 3.04 -5.46 0.42
CA HIS A 43 4.27 -5.18 -0.32
C HIS A 43 5.20 -4.23 0.45
N PHE A 44 6.42 -4.69 0.75
CA PHE A 44 7.35 -3.99 1.66
C PHE A 44 8.59 -3.37 0.98
N ASN A 45 8.72 -3.42 -0.35
CA ASN A 45 9.88 -2.86 -1.07
C ASN A 45 9.80 -1.34 -1.21
N PHE A 46 9.81 -0.62 -0.09
CA PHE A 46 9.60 0.84 -0.05
C PHE A 46 10.77 1.66 -0.60
N ASP A 47 11.95 1.05 -0.73
CA ASP A 47 13.19 1.63 -1.23
C ASP A 47 13.38 1.45 -2.74
N ALA A 48 12.54 0.64 -3.39
CA ALA A 48 12.59 0.44 -4.83
C ALA A 48 12.09 1.67 -5.61
N ASP A 49 12.69 1.91 -6.78
CA ASP A 49 12.30 2.99 -7.71
C ASP A 49 10.81 2.91 -8.12
N ASP A 50 10.25 1.70 -8.15
CA ASP A 50 8.82 1.46 -8.28
C ASP A 50 8.35 0.45 -7.23
N ASN A 51 7.16 0.68 -6.67
CA ASN A 51 6.54 -0.18 -5.65
C ASN A 51 5.02 0.03 -5.63
N ASN A 52 4.29 -0.82 -4.90
CA ASN A 52 2.82 -0.79 -4.88
C ASN A 52 2.23 0.54 -4.39
N ILE A 53 2.88 1.26 -3.47
CA ILE A 53 2.43 2.60 -3.02
C ILE A 53 2.50 3.57 -4.20
N LEU A 54 3.65 3.64 -4.87
CA LEU A 54 3.86 4.54 -6.01
C LEU A 54 2.91 4.18 -7.17
N ALA A 55 2.70 2.90 -7.43
CA ALA A 55 1.77 2.41 -8.44
C ALA A 55 0.32 2.81 -8.19
N ALA A 56 -0.16 2.71 -6.94
CA ALA A 56 -1.50 3.14 -6.58
C ALA A 56 -1.67 4.67 -6.74
N ILE A 57 -0.69 5.44 -6.25
CA ILE A 57 -0.72 6.91 -6.30
C ILE A 57 -0.64 7.43 -7.74
N ASP A 58 0.19 6.81 -8.60
CA ASP A 58 0.28 7.08 -10.05
C ASP A 58 -1.07 6.91 -10.78
N ARG A 59 -1.98 6.14 -10.19
CA ARG A 59 -3.36 5.97 -10.68
C ARG A 59 -4.40 6.71 -9.87
N TYR A 60 -4.02 7.61 -8.96
CA TYR A 60 -4.93 8.33 -8.07
C TYR A 60 -5.82 7.38 -7.23
N ALA A 61 -5.26 6.24 -6.82
CA ALA A 61 -5.87 5.32 -5.86
C ALA A 61 -5.12 5.40 -4.51
N SER A 62 -5.82 5.17 -3.40
CA SER A 62 -5.15 5.09 -2.09
C SER A 62 -4.45 3.75 -1.91
N TRP A 63 -3.49 3.69 -0.99
CA TRP A 63 -2.79 2.47 -0.60
C TRP A 63 -2.79 2.29 0.91
N GLY A 64 -3.01 1.06 1.39
CA GLY A 64 -3.21 0.73 2.80
C GLY A 64 -2.19 -0.30 3.29
N TYR A 65 -1.44 0.06 4.33
CA TYR A 65 -0.33 -0.76 4.84
C TYR A 65 -0.82 -1.97 5.63
N PHE A 66 -0.62 -3.18 5.09
CA PHE A 66 -0.83 -4.44 5.80
C PHE A 66 0.48 -5.02 6.31
N ASP A 67 0.84 -4.65 7.54
CA ASP A 67 2.06 -5.05 8.21
C ASP A 67 1.78 -6.18 9.23
N PHE A 68 1.91 -7.43 8.81
CA PHE A 68 1.79 -8.60 9.69
C PHE A 68 3.14 -9.28 9.96
N ARG A 69 3.30 -9.90 11.13
CA ARG A 69 4.50 -10.64 11.51
C ARG A 69 4.56 -11.98 10.77
N MET A 70 5.60 -12.18 9.97
CA MET A 70 5.87 -13.41 9.23
C MET A 70 6.50 -14.49 10.14
N PRO A 71 6.45 -15.78 9.75
CA PRO A 71 7.10 -16.85 10.50
C PRO A 71 8.58 -16.59 10.73
N GLY A 72 9.03 -16.66 11.98
CA GLY A 72 10.42 -16.45 12.38
C GLY A 72 10.79 -15.00 12.71
N GLU A 73 9.88 -14.05 12.51
CA GLU A 73 10.10 -12.64 12.88
C GLU A 73 9.85 -12.36 14.37
N GLY A 74 10.53 -11.34 14.91
CA GLY A 74 10.38 -10.90 16.29
C GLY A 74 9.20 -9.94 16.51
N PHE A 75 9.00 -9.54 17.78
CA PHE A 75 7.89 -8.66 18.19
C PHE A 75 8.00 -7.22 17.66
N GLU A 76 9.16 -6.82 17.16
CA GLU A 76 9.37 -5.55 16.47
C GLU A 76 8.61 -5.46 15.15
N GLN A 77 8.31 -6.60 14.53
CA GLN A 77 7.59 -6.70 13.27
C GLN A 77 6.07 -6.75 13.48
N GLY A 78 5.33 -6.16 12.53
CA GLY A 78 3.89 -6.29 12.39
C GLY A 78 3.10 -5.28 13.23
N TYR A 79 2.59 -4.21 12.61
CA TYR A 79 1.56 -3.36 13.23
C TYR A 79 0.22 -4.09 13.43
N GLN A 80 -0.10 -5.06 12.58
CA GLN A 80 -1.30 -5.92 12.68
C GLN A 80 -1.05 -7.24 13.43
N SER A 81 0.01 -7.36 14.24
CA SER A 81 0.33 -8.60 14.96
C SER A 81 0.49 -8.39 16.46
N VAL A 82 -0.28 -9.12 17.26
CA VAL A 82 -0.24 -9.02 18.72
C VAL A 82 0.88 -9.89 19.34
N PRO A 83 1.55 -9.45 20.42
CA PRO A 83 1.56 -8.07 20.93
C PRO A 83 2.18 -7.11 19.89
N VAL A 84 1.61 -5.92 19.80
CA VAL A 84 2.00 -4.92 18.79
C VAL A 84 3.11 -4.02 19.34
N ASN A 85 4.21 -3.88 18.59
CA ASN A 85 5.17 -2.80 18.79
C ASN A 85 4.80 -1.59 17.94
N TRP A 86 4.25 -0.54 18.57
CA TRP A 86 3.80 0.69 17.89
C TRP A 86 4.94 1.61 17.44
N GLY A 87 6.20 1.34 17.81
CA GLY A 87 7.34 2.13 17.37
C GLY A 87 7.69 1.89 15.89
N ILE A 88 8.44 2.82 15.29
CA ILE A 88 9.06 2.66 13.96
C ILE A 88 10.36 1.86 14.11
N SER A 89 10.23 0.64 14.61
CA SER A 89 11.33 -0.13 15.21
C SER A 89 12.01 -1.13 14.26
N SER A 90 11.34 -1.53 13.18
CA SER A 90 11.89 -2.45 12.18
C SER A 90 12.25 -1.74 10.87
N GLU A 91 13.00 -2.43 10.01
CA GLU A 91 13.41 -1.92 8.71
C GLU A 91 12.21 -1.59 7.82
N ARG A 92 11.25 -2.52 7.67
CA ARG A 92 10.04 -2.26 6.87
C ARG A 92 9.19 -1.12 7.42
N LYS A 93 9.09 -0.97 8.74
CA LYS A 93 8.40 0.17 9.37
C LYS A 93 9.09 1.49 9.04
N ARG A 94 10.42 1.54 9.16
CA ARG A 94 11.20 2.73 8.76
C ARG A 94 11.01 3.04 7.27
N GLY A 95 11.12 2.03 6.40
CA GLY A 95 10.92 2.18 4.96
C GLY A 95 9.56 2.80 4.61
N PHE A 96 8.48 2.31 5.23
CA PHE A 96 7.14 2.86 5.02
C PHE A 96 7.08 4.36 5.37
N PHE A 97 7.54 4.75 6.56
CA PHE A 97 7.46 6.15 7.00
C PHE A 97 8.43 7.07 6.23
N THR A 98 9.58 6.58 5.78
CA THR A 98 10.49 7.33 4.90
C THR A 98 9.86 7.59 3.54
N LEU A 99 9.27 6.57 2.90
CA LEU A 99 8.59 6.77 1.62
C LEU A 99 7.37 7.70 1.79
N LEU A 100 6.61 7.53 2.88
CA LEU A 100 5.47 8.39 3.18
C LEU A 100 5.89 9.86 3.33
N SER A 101 6.97 10.15 4.07
CA SER A 101 7.46 11.52 4.22
C SER A 101 7.86 12.11 2.87
N THR A 102 8.59 11.36 2.03
CA THR A 102 8.95 11.80 0.67
C THR A 102 7.72 12.15 -0.19
N ILE A 103 6.67 11.33 -0.12
CA ILE A 103 5.42 11.58 -0.86
C ILE A 103 4.71 12.84 -0.35
N THR A 104 4.67 13.05 0.98
CA THR A 104 3.85 14.11 1.60
C THR A 104 4.54 15.46 1.73
N GLU A 105 5.87 15.50 1.76
CA GLU A 105 6.64 16.74 1.94
C GLU A 105 6.82 17.53 0.62
N GLY A 106 6.28 17.00 -0.49
CA GLY A 106 6.46 17.55 -1.83
C GLY A 106 7.89 17.25 -2.28
N GLY A 107 8.04 16.22 -3.12
CA GLY A 107 9.33 15.75 -3.63
C GLY A 107 10.27 16.92 -3.90
N ALA A 108 11.43 16.91 -3.25
CA ALA A 108 12.46 17.91 -3.48
C ALA A 108 12.79 17.91 -4.98
N SER A 109 12.31 18.94 -5.65
CA SER A 109 12.67 19.33 -7.02
C SER A 109 14.15 19.57 -7.14
#